data_AF-A0AA47NW03-F1
#
_entry.id   AF-A0AA47NW03-F1
#
_cell.length_a   1.000
_cell.length_b   1.000
_cell.length_c   1.000
_cell.angle_alpha   90.00
_cell.angle_beta   90.00
_cell.angle_gamma   90.00
#
_symmetry.space_group_name_H-M   'P 1'
#
loop_
_entity.id
_entity.type
_entity.pdbx_description
1 polymer ?
#
loop_
_entity_poly.entity_id
_entity_poly.type
_entity_poly.pdbx_seq_one_letter_code
_entity_poly.pdbx_strand_id
1 'polypeptide(L)'
;MKDRLDVFLHTTLSTPYPDLLQFCKSLLLLSHGQATVERGFSVNKEVETCNLHDRSLESLRLVCDRISNCGGVLKVSLTKELLASASSARSQYRLYLENERKNKESATHALKRKAVEEELLDHRTQRDVLSRVCESLGNDADKLAEQAEGKAGSKMAELITKSNTLRRRQKEKKELHQLEERIEEKSSQLKLL
;
A
#
# COMPACT_ATOMS: atom_id res chain seq x y z
N MET A 1 -6.36 -53.75 -2.50
CA MET A 1 -5.61 -52.57 -2.00
C MET A 1 -5.08 -51.84 -3.22
N LYS A 2 -5.36 -50.53 -3.36
CA LYS A 2 -4.67 -49.71 -4.36
C LYS A 2 -3.40 -49.22 -3.69
N ASP A 3 -2.24 -49.71 -4.13
CA ASP A 3 -0.95 -49.25 -3.62
C ASP A 3 -0.78 -47.76 -3.92
N ARG A 4 -0.11 -47.04 -3.02
CA ARG A 4 0.19 -45.63 -3.26
C ARG A 4 1.06 -45.51 -4.51
N LEU A 5 0.79 -44.49 -5.33
CA LEU A 5 1.44 -44.28 -6.62
C LEU A 5 2.97 -44.16 -6.49
N ASP A 6 3.47 -43.53 -5.42
CA ASP A 6 4.90 -43.41 -5.15
C ASP A 6 5.57 -44.77 -4.88
N VAL A 7 4.90 -45.64 -4.14
CA VAL A 7 5.37 -47.01 -3.88
C VAL A 7 5.37 -47.84 -5.16
N PHE A 8 4.31 -47.74 -5.96
CA PHE A 8 4.21 -48.43 -7.24
C PHE A 8 5.31 -47.99 -8.21
N LEU A 9 5.47 -46.67 -8.43
CA LEU A 9 6.46 -46.12 -9.36
C LEU A 9 7.89 -46.41 -8.91
N HIS A 10 8.17 -46.31 -7.60
CA HIS A 10 9.49 -46.67 -7.09
C HIS A 10 9.77 -48.16 -7.30
N THR A 11 8.83 -49.05 -6.97
CA THR A 11 9.02 -50.50 -7.08
C THR A 11 9.20 -50.94 -8.54
N THR A 12 8.49 -50.30 -9.48
CA THR A 12 8.55 -50.66 -10.91
C THR A 12 9.73 -50.04 -11.65
N LEU A 13 10.18 -48.84 -11.28
CA LEU A 13 11.18 -48.09 -12.06
C LEU A 13 12.58 -48.07 -11.43
N SER A 14 12.71 -48.32 -10.12
CA SER A 14 13.98 -48.16 -9.39
C SER A 14 15.10 -49.09 -9.86
N THR A 15 14.77 -50.34 -10.21
CA THR A 15 15.75 -51.33 -10.68
C THR A 15 15.98 -51.32 -12.19
N PRO A 16 14.95 -51.36 -13.05
CA PRO A 16 15.18 -51.48 -14.49
C PRO A 16 15.54 -50.14 -15.17
N TYR A 17 15.09 -48.99 -14.64
CA TYR A 17 15.21 -47.70 -15.33
C TYR A 17 15.52 -46.53 -14.36
N PRO A 18 16.76 -46.46 -13.82
CA PRO A 18 17.13 -45.42 -12.85
C PRO A 18 17.03 -43.99 -13.41
N ASP A 19 17.38 -43.79 -14.68
CA ASP A 19 17.31 -42.47 -15.33
C ASP A 19 15.85 -42.03 -15.56
N LEU A 20 14.97 -42.96 -15.93
CA LEU A 20 13.54 -42.70 -16.06
C LEU A 20 12.92 -42.35 -14.70
N LEU A 21 13.33 -43.04 -13.63
CA LEU A 21 12.90 -42.71 -12.27
C LEU A 21 13.34 -41.28 -11.88
N GLN A 22 14.57 -40.88 -12.22
CA GLN A 22 15.07 -39.53 -11.94
C GLN A 22 14.32 -38.45 -12.75
N PHE A 23 14.01 -38.74 -14.01
CA PHE A 23 13.16 -37.88 -14.84
C PHE A 23 11.75 -37.76 -14.26
N CYS A 24 11.10 -38.87 -13.89
CA CYS A 24 9.78 -38.88 -13.27
C CYS A 24 9.76 -38.10 -11.95
N LYS A 25 10.80 -38.23 -11.11
CA LYS A 25 10.94 -37.42 -9.89
C LYS A 25 10.98 -35.93 -10.23
N SER A 26 11.78 -35.55 -11.23
CA SER A 26 11.90 -34.14 -11.65
C SER A 26 10.59 -33.60 -12.22
N LEU A 27 9.90 -34.40 -13.05
CA LEU A 27 8.59 -34.06 -13.64
C LEU A 27 7.50 -33.92 -12.57
N LEU A 28 7.44 -34.84 -11.61
CA LEU A 28 6.45 -34.82 -10.51
C LEU A 28 6.75 -33.74 -9.46
N LEU A 29 7.96 -33.16 -9.46
CA LEU A 29 8.34 -32.00 -8.65
C LEU A 29 8.05 -30.67 -9.34
N LEU A 30 7.83 -30.65 -10.67
CA LEU A 30 7.36 -29.45 -11.35
C LEU A 30 5.94 -29.17 -10.88
N SER A 31 5.71 -27.95 -10.40
CA SER A 31 4.38 -27.56 -9.94
C SER A 31 3.42 -27.56 -11.13
N HIS A 32 2.68 -28.64 -11.30
CA HIS A 32 1.56 -28.65 -12.21
C HIS A 32 0.49 -27.83 -11.50
N GLY A 33 -0.01 -26.74 -12.10
CA GLY A 33 -1.05 -25.87 -11.52
C GLY A 33 -2.38 -26.56 -11.13
N GLN A 34 -2.41 -27.88 -11.02
CA GLN A 34 -3.38 -28.69 -10.30
C GLN A 34 -3.07 -28.76 -8.80
N ALA A 35 -3.47 -27.71 -8.07
CA ALA A 35 -3.46 -27.67 -6.60
C ALA A 35 -4.15 -28.89 -5.95
N THR A 36 -5.08 -29.56 -6.65
CA THR A 36 -5.76 -30.76 -6.15
C THR A 36 -4.82 -31.98 -6.04
N VAL A 37 -3.93 -32.18 -7.01
CA VAL A 37 -3.00 -33.32 -7.02
C VAL A 37 -1.91 -33.10 -5.98
N GLU A 38 -1.35 -31.89 -5.91
CA GLU A 38 -0.36 -31.49 -4.92
C GLU A 38 -0.92 -31.54 -3.49
N ARG A 39 -2.18 -31.10 -3.29
CA ARG A 39 -2.89 -31.25 -2.01
C ARG A 39 -2.98 -32.70 -1.58
N GLY A 40 -3.14 -33.66 -2.50
CA GLY A 40 -3.16 -35.09 -2.16
C GLY A 40 -1.88 -35.57 -1.45
N PHE A 41 -0.76 -34.89 -1.67
CA PHE A 41 0.54 -35.18 -1.06
C PHE A 41 0.82 -34.33 0.21
N SER A 42 0.02 -33.30 0.46
CA SER A 42 0.19 -32.38 1.58
C SER A 42 -0.14 -33.06 2.92
N VAL A 43 0.69 -32.85 3.94
CA VAL A 43 0.34 -33.21 5.34
C VAL A 43 -0.82 -32.33 5.84
N ASN A 44 -1.06 -31.19 5.20
CA ASN A 44 -2.20 -30.31 5.47
C ASN A 44 -3.46 -30.71 4.68
N LYS A 45 -3.46 -31.78 3.87
CA LYS A 45 -4.54 -32.07 2.91
C LYS A 45 -5.96 -32.05 3.47
N GLU A 46 -6.13 -32.42 4.74
CA GLU A 46 -7.43 -32.49 5.42
C GLU A 46 -7.92 -31.11 5.91
N VAL A 47 -7.00 -30.16 6.14
CA VAL A 47 -7.31 -28.79 6.58
C VAL A 47 -7.19 -27.77 5.44
N GLU A 48 -6.44 -28.10 4.40
CA GLU A 48 -6.22 -27.27 3.23
C GLU A 48 -7.44 -27.29 2.32
N THR A 49 -8.16 -26.16 2.27
CA THR A 49 -9.34 -25.97 1.43
C THR A 49 -9.14 -24.77 0.50
N CYS A 50 -9.83 -24.77 -0.64
CA CYS A 50 -9.76 -23.64 -1.58
C CYS A 50 -10.31 -22.37 -0.91
N ASN A 51 -9.68 -21.22 -1.18
CA ASN A 51 -10.07 -19.90 -0.67
C ASN A 51 -10.01 -19.75 0.86
N LEU A 52 -9.18 -20.56 1.53
CA LEU A 52 -8.90 -20.41 2.95
C LEU A 52 -7.84 -19.32 3.17
N HIS A 53 -8.07 -18.44 4.14
CA HIS A 53 -7.06 -17.47 4.57
C HIS A 53 -5.95 -18.16 5.36
N ASP A 54 -4.71 -17.68 5.26
CA ASP A 54 -3.55 -18.23 5.95
C ASP A 54 -3.77 -18.37 7.46
N ARG A 55 -4.32 -17.33 8.10
CA ARG A 55 -4.67 -17.36 9.54
C ARG A 55 -5.68 -18.46 9.89
N SER A 56 -6.62 -18.74 8.99
CA SER A 56 -7.59 -19.80 9.20
C SER A 56 -6.93 -21.18 9.06
N LEU A 57 -6.01 -21.34 8.11
CA LEU A 57 -5.22 -22.55 7.95
C LEU A 57 -4.35 -22.82 9.18
N GLU A 58 -3.62 -21.81 9.66
CA GLU A 58 -2.82 -21.89 10.89
C GLU A 58 -3.68 -22.28 12.09
N SER A 59 -4.84 -21.64 12.26
CA SER A 59 -5.77 -21.92 13.36
C SER A 59 -6.29 -23.36 13.32
N LEU A 60 -6.67 -23.85 12.13
CA LEU A 60 -7.13 -25.22 11.95
C LEU A 60 -6.00 -26.22 12.22
N ARG A 61 -4.77 -25.91 11.80
CA ARG A 61 -3.61 -26.76 12.06
C ARG A 61 -3.29 -26.86 13.55
N LEU A 62 -3.33 -25.75 14.28
CA LEU A 62 -3.17 -25.72 15.73
C LEU A 62 -4.20 -26.61 16.44
N VAL A 63 -5.45 -26.60 15.96
CA VAL A 63 -6.52 -27.47 16.50
C VAL A 63 -6.21 -28.95 16.24
N CYS A 64 -5.85 -29.32 15.00
CA CYS A 64 -5.48 -30.68 14.63
C CYS A 64 -4.29 -31.20 15.44
N ASP A 65 -3.25 -30.39 15.61
CA ASP A 65 -2.05 -30.74 16.36
C ASP A 65 -2.40 -30.94 17.85
N ARG A 66 -3.24 -30.06 18.42
CA ARG A 66 -3.71 -30.23 19.80
C ARG A 66 -4.51 -31.51 19.99
N ILE A 67 -5.42 -31.83 19.08
CA ILE A 67 -6.22 -33.07 19.12
C ILE A 67 -5.30 -34.30 19.02
N SER A 68 -4.31 -34.25 18.13
CA SER A 68 -3.33 -35.32 17.95
C SER A 68 -2.50 -35.54 19.22
N ASN A 69 -2.04 -34.46 19.85
CA ASN A 69 -1.32 -34.49 21.12
C ASN A 69 -2.17 -35.03 22.29
N CYS A 70 -3.49 -34.81 22.27
CA CYS A 70 -4.41 -35.43 23.23
C CYS A 70 -4.67 -36.92 22.95
N GLY A 71 -4.18 -37.47 21.83
CA GLY A 71 -4.38 -38.86 21.45
C GLY A 71 -5.75 -39.15 20.82
N GLY A 72 -6.38 -38.12 20.23
CA GLY A 72 -7.64 -38.19 19.49
C GLY A 72 -8.76 -37.34 20.07
N VAL A 73 -9.82 -37.14 19.27
CA VAL A 73 -10.94 -36.24 19.59
C VAL A 73 -11.65 -36.63 20.90
N LEU A 74 -11.79 -37.92 21.16
CA LEU A 74 -12.48 -38.44 22.36
C LEU A 74 -11.69 -38.24 23.66
N LYS A 75 -10.39 -37.91 23.57
CA LYS A 75 -9.50 -37.73 24.73
C LYS A 75 -9.29 -36.25 25.08
N VAL A 76 -9.94 -35.33 24.36
CA VAL A 76 -9.87 -33.90 24.66
C VAL A 76 -10.75 -33.59 25.86
N SER A 77 -10.15 -33.10 26.95
CA SER A 77 -10.86 -32.71 28.17
C SER A 77 -11.72 -31.47 27.92
N LEU A 78 -13.03 -31.58 28.16
CA LEU A 78 -13.98 -30.46 28.09
C LEU A 78 -13.91 -29.60 29.35
N THR A 79 -12.98 -28.65 29.38
CA THR A 79 -12.84 -27.69 30.50
C THR A 79 -13.90 -26.58 30.41
N LYS A 80 -14.22 -25.96 31.54
CA LYS A 80 -15.15 -24.81 31.59
C LYS A 80 -14.67 -23.64 30.72
N GLU A 81 -13.35 -23.42 30.68
CA GLU A 81 -12.72 -22.39 29.85
C GLU A 81 -12.93 -22.66 28.35
N LEU A 82 -12.76 -23.91 27.92
CA LEU A 82 -12.99 -24.28 26.52
C LEU A 82 -14.46 -24.04 26.13
N LEU A 83 -15.40 -24.41 27.00
CA LEU A 83 -16.83 -24.18 26.77
C LEU A 83 -17.17 -22.68 26.72
N ALA A 84 -16.58 -21.87 27.61
CA ALA A 84 -16.76 -20.41 27.61
C ALA A 84 -16.13 -19.74 26.36
N SER A 85 -14.97 -20.23 25.91
CA SER A 85 -14.35 -19.78 24.67
C SER A 85 -15.22 -20.13 23.46
N ALA A 86 -15.77 -21.34 23.40
CA ALA A 86 -16.64 -21.77 22.31
C ALA A 86 -17.96 -20.96 22.27
N SER A 87 -18.57 -20.69 23.44
CA SER A 87 -19.81 -19.90 23.51
C SER A 87 -19.61 -18.43 23.11
N SER A 88 -18.44 -17.85 23.39
CA SER A 88 -18.11 -16.47 23.04
C SER A 88 -17.51 -16.29 21.63
N ALA A 89 -17.08 -17.37 20.97
CA ALA A 89 -16.37 -17.34 19.68
C ALA A 89 -17.11 -16.53 18.61
N ARG A 90 -18.44 -16.66 18.51
CA ARG A 90 -19.25 -15.90 17.55
C ARG A 90 -19.21 -14.39 17.82
N SER A 91 -19.27 -13.99 19.08
CA SER A 91 -19.20 -12.57 19.47
C SER A 91 -17.82 -12.00 19.17
N GLN A 92 -16.76 -12.74 19.53
CA GLN A 92 -15.37 -12.38 19.24
C GLN A 92 -15.13 -12.20 17.73
N TYR A 93 -15.67 -13.11 16.91
CA TYR A 93 -15.56 -13.00 15.46
C TYR A 93 -16.26 -11.76 14.90
N ARG A 94 -17.45 -11.40 15.44
CA ARG A 94 -18.12 -10.17 15.04
C ARG A 94 -17.32 -8.92 15.41
N LEU A 95 -16.76 -8.88 16.61
CA LEU A 95 -15.89 -7.78 17.06
C LEU A 95 -14.66 -7.65 16.16
N TYR A 96 -14.05 -8.78 15.79
CA TYR A 96 -12.94 -8.81 14.83
C TYR A 96 -13.34 -8.21 13.47
N LEU A 97 -14.49 -8.59 12.90
CA LEU A 97 -14.97 -8.04 11.63
C LEU A 97 -15.25 -6.53 11.71
N GLU A 98 -15.81 -6.05 12.82
CA GLU A 98 -16.04 -4.62 13.03
C GLU A 98 -14.72 -3.83 13.14
N ASN A 99 -13.73 -4.39 13.84
CA ASN A 99 -12.40 -3.79 13.92
C ASN A 99 -11.70 -3.78 12.57
N GLU A 100 -11.75 -4.86 11.80
CA GLU A 100 -11.22 -4.90 10.43
C GLU A 100 -11.85 -3.83 9.54
N ARG A 101 -13.17 -3.63 9.65
CA ARG A 101 -13.88 -2.58 8.92
C ARG A 101 -13.39 -1.18 9.33
N LYS A 102 -13.31 -0.91 10.63
CA LYS A 102 -12.80 0.37 11.17
C LYS A 102 -11.35 0.63 10.80
N ASN A 103 -10.51 -0.41 10.79
CA ASN A 103 -9.10 -0.32 10.39
C ASN A 103 -8.98 0.04 8.91
N LYS A 104 -9.79 -0.56 8.04
CA LYS A 104 -9.84 -0.20 6.62
C LYS A 104 -10.32 1.24 6.42
N GLU A 105 -11.40 1.63 7.08
CA GLU A 105 -11.94 3.00 7.01
C GLU A 105 -10.92 4.03 7.47
N SER A 106 -10.29 3.82 8.63
CA SER A 106 -9.23 4.70 9.14
C SER A 106 -7.99 4.74 8.26
N ALA A 107 -7.57 3.61 7.66
CA ALA A 107 -6.48 3.58 6.69
C ALA A 107 -6.82 4.40 5.44
N THR A 108 -8.04 4.25 4.89
CA THR A 108 -8.47 5.07 3.74
C THR A 108 -8.54 6.55 4.09
N HIS A 109 -8.98 6.88 5.30
CA HIS A 109 -9.04 8.25 5.79
C HIS A 109 -7.64 8.85 5.95
N ALA A 110 -6.70 8.11 6.54
CA ALA A 110 -5.31 8.50 6.68
C ALA A 110 -4.63 8.73 5.32
N LEU A 111 -4.90 7.86 4.33
CA LEU A 111 -4.41 8.04 2.96
C LEU A 111 -4.94 9.31 2.30
N LYS A 112 -6.25 9.58 2.42
CA LYS A 112 -6.86 10.82 1.90
C LYS A 112 -6.26 12.05 2.56
N ARG A 113 -6.11 12.03 3.88
CA ARG A 113 -5.50 13.14 4.63
C ARG A 113 -4.07 13.39 4.20
N LYS A 114 -3.26 12.34 4.07
CA LYS A 114 -1.87 12.43 3.62
C LYS A 114 -1.77 13.00 2.20
N ALA A 115 -2.64 12.58 1.28
CA ALA A 115 -2.66 13.12 -0.08
C ALA A 115 -2.98 14.62 -0.11
N VAL A 116 -3.97 15.06 0.69
CA VAL A 116 -4.30 16.50 0.82
C VAL A 116 -3.15 17.28 1.46
N GLU A 117 -2.47 16.72 2.46
CA GLU A 117 -1.28 17.35 3.08
C GLU A 117 -0.12 17.50 2.10
N GLU A 118 0.11 16.51 1.24
CA GLU A 118 1.14 16.53 0.18
C GLU A 118 0.82 17.58 -0.89
N GLU A 119 -0.41 17.60 -1.42
CA GLU A 119 -0.86 18.64 -2.38
C GLU A 119 -0.73 20.05 -1.80
N LEU A 120 -1.05 20.21 -0.51
CA LEU A 120 -0.95 21.49 0.18
C LEU A 120 0.51 21.94 0.34
N LEU A 121 1.42 21.00 0.61
CA LEU A 121 2.85 21.29 0.65
C LEU A 121 3.37 21.71 -0.73
N ASP A 122 2.96 21.03 -1.79
CA ASP A 122 3.33 21.36 -3.17
C ASP A 122 2.85 22.75 -3.56
N HIS A 123 1.59 23.10 -3.25
CA HIS A 123 1.09 24.45 -3.52
C HIS A 123 1.83 25.51 -2.70
N ARG A 124 2.18 25.23 -1.43
CA ARG A 124 2.98 26.15 -0.61
C ARG A 124 4.36 26.39 -1.19
N THR A 125 5.04 25.34 -1.65
CA THR A 125 6.38 25.47 -2.26
C THR A 125 6.31 26.22 -3.59
N GLN A 126 5.31 25.94 -4.44
CA GLN A 126 5.06 26.70 -5.67
C GLN A 126 4.82 28.18 -5.39
N ARG A 127 4.01 28.49 -4.37
CA ARG A 127 3.74 29.86 -3.93
C ARG A 127 5.00 30.55 -3.41
N ASP A 128 5.84 29.88 -2.62
CA ASP A 128 7.12 30.43 -2.16
C ASP A 128 8.08 30.74 -3.32
N VAL A 129 8.20 29.84 -4.30
CA VAL A 129 9.02 30.06 -5.49
C VAL A 129 8.50 31.24 -6.30
N LEU A 130 7.20 31.29 -6.58
CA LEU A 130 6.59 32.39 -7.34
C LEU A 130 6.69 33.73 -6.60
N SER A 131 6.55 33.73 -5.27
CA SER A 131 6.73 34.90 -4.42
C SER A 131 8.15 35.47 -4.55
N ARG A 132 9.18 34.64 -4.47
CA ARG A 132 10.58 35.06 -4.69
C ARG A 132 10.81 35.59 -6.11
N VAL A 133 10.17 35.01 -7.12
CA VAL A 133 10.24 35.52 -8.50
C VAL A 133 9.58 36.90 -8.60
N CYS A 134 8.44 37.12 -7.96
CA CYS A 134 7.79 38.43 -7.91
C CYS A 134 8.66 39.48 -7.20
N GLU A 135 9.28 39.11 -6.08
CA GLU A 135 10.19 39.99 -5.34
C GLU A 135 11.43 40.36 -6.17
N SER A 136 12.08 39.39 -6.82
CA SER A 136 13.24 39.66 -7.68
C SER A 136 12.88 40.54 -8.88
N LEU A 137 11.74 40.31 -9.54
CA LEU A 137 11.25 41.18 -10.62
C LEU A 137 10.99 42.61 -10.13
N GLY A 138 10.44 42.77 -8.93
CA GLY A 138 10.23 44.08 -8.29
C GLY A 138 11.54 44.79 -8.01
N ASN A 139 12.48 44.10 -7.36
CA ASN A 139 13.82 44.63 -7.03
C ASN A 139 14.60 45.04 -8.29
N ASP A 140 14.53 44.24 -9.36
CA ASP A 140 15.21 44.57 -10.62
C ASP A 140 14.53 45.73 -11.33
N ALA A 141 13.19 45.85 -11.24
CA ALA A 141 12.48 47.01 -11.75
C ALA A 141 12.84 48.30 -10.99
N ASP A 142 12.98 48.23 -9.67
CA ASP A 142 13.37 49.34 -8.81
C ASP A 142 14.81 49.78 -9.10
N LYS A 143 15.76 48.84 -9.23
CA LYS A 143 17.14 49.14 -9.65
C LYS A 143 17.20 49.82 -11.01
N LEU A 144 16.40 49.38 -11.98
CA LEU A 144 16.36 50.00 -13.30
C LEU A 144 15.74 51.41 -13.26
N ALA A 145 14.79 51.66 -12.37
CA ALA A 145 14.22 52.98 -12.15
C ALA A 145 15.24 53.93 -11.51
N GLU A 146 15.92 53.49 -10.45
CA GLU A 146 16.99 54.25 -9.78
C GLU A 146 18.16 54.58 -10.74
N GLN A 147 18.57 53.61 -11.57
CA GLN A 147 19.58 53.85 -12.61
C GLN A 147 19.13 54.87 -13.66
N ALA A 148 17.83 54.99 -13.92
CA ALA A 148 17.30 55.95 -14.89
C ALA A 148 17.40 57.39 -14.38
N GLU A 149 17.28 57.62 -13.06
CA GLU A 149 17.39 58.96 -12.45
C GLU A 149 18.74 59.62 -12.71
N GLY A 150 19.81 58.82 -12.84
CA GLY A 150 21.17 59.27 -13.16
C GLY A 150 21.51 59.38 -14.64
N LYS A 151 20.54 59.21 -15.56
CA LYS A 151 20.75 59.25 -17.02
C LYS A 151 19.80 60.26 -17.69
N ALA A 152 20.14 60.73 -18.89
CA ALA A 152 19.32 61.66 -19.66
C ALA A 152 19.07 61.15 -21.09
N GLY A 153 18.05 61.69 -21.75
CA GLY A 153 17.73 61.39 -23.15
C GLY A 153 17.26 59.95 -23.39
N SER A 154 17.69 59.33 -24.49
CA SER A 154 17.19 58.01 -24.90
C SER A 154 17.52 56.89 -23.90
N LYS A 155 18.68 56.98 -23.22
CA LYS A 155 19.13 55.99 -22.24
C LYS A 155 18.20 55.92 -21.02
N MET A 156 17.70 57.08 -20.57
CA MET A 156 16.71 57.17 -19.49
C MET A 156 15.39 56.53 -19.93
N ALA A 157 14.89 56.89 -21.11
CA ALA A 157 13.65 56.34 -21.66
C ALA A 157 13.71 54.81 -21.83
N GLU A 158 14.86 54.26 -22.23
CA GLU A 158 15.08 52.82 -22.37
C GLU A 158 15.00 52.09 -21.01
N LEU A 159 15.66 52.63 -19.98
CA LEU A 159 15.68 52.05 -18.63
C LEU A 159 14.29 52.08 -17.98
N ILE A 160 13.56 53.19 -18.13
CA ILE A 160 12.17 53.30 -17.66
C ILE A 160 11.26 52.30 -18.39
N THR A 161 11.43 52.14 -19.70
CA THR A 161 10.66 51.15 -20.47
C THR A 161 10.92 49.73 -19.95
N LYS A 162 12.19 49.38 -19.72
CA LYS A 162 12.57 48.08 -19.14
C LYS A 162 11.99 47.89 -17.73
N SER A 163 12.10 48.89 -16.84
CA SER A 163 11.50 48.85 -15.50
C SER A 163 9.99 48.60 -15.56
N ASN A 164 9.27 49.34 -16.40
CA ASN A 164 7.82 49.17 -16.58
C ASN A 164 7.45 47.80 -17.12
N THR A 165 8.25 47.20 -18.01
CA THR A 165 8.01 45.83 -18.49
C THR A 165 8.12 44.79 -17.37
N LEU A 166 9.09 44.96 -16.45
CA LEU A 166 9.24 44.07 -15.29
C LEU A 166 8.11 44.24 -14.28
N ARG A 167 7.69 45.48 -13.97
CA ARG A 167 6.53 45.75 -13.11
C ARG A 167 5.24 45.17 -13.70
N ARG A 168 5.06 45.27 -15.01
CA ARG A 168 3.91 44.68 -15.70
C ARG A 168 3.92 43.16 -15.58
N ARG A 169 5.07 42.50 -15.83
CA ARG A 169 5.22 41.05 -15.65
C ARG A 169 4.96 40.59 -14.21
N GLN A 170 5.43 41.35 -13.22
CA GLN A 170 5.15 41.10 -11.80
C GLN A 170 3.64 41.18 -11.51
N LYS A 171 2.96 42.22 -11.99
CA LYS A 171 1.52 42.42 -11.79
C LYS A 171 0.65 41.40 -12.54
N GLU A 172 1.12 40.90 -13.68
CA GLU A 172 0.42 39.91 -14.49
C GLU A 172 0.52 38.48 -13.93
N LYS A 173 1.37 38.22 -12.91
CA LYS A 173 1.45 36.92 -12.20
C LYS A 173 0.25 36.64 -11.30
N LYS A 174 -0.95 36.55 -11.89
CA LYS A 174 -2.21 36.14 -11.24
C LYS A 174 -2.15 34.74 -10.64
N GLU A 175 -1.21 33.91 -11.11
CA GLU A 175 -0.94 32.56 -10.61
C GLU A 175 -0.64 32.53 -9.11
N LEU A 176 -0.02 33.59 -8.56
CA LEU A 176 0.27 33.66 -7.13
C LEU A 176 -1.02 33.73 -6.29
N HIS A 177 -1.97 34.57 -6.72
CA HIS A 177 -3.24 34.71 -6.01
C HIS A 177 -4.11 33.46 -6.14
N GLN A 178 -4.11 32.83 -7.33
CA GLN A 178 -4.78 31.55 -7.54
C GLN A 178 -4.20 30.42 -6.67
N LEU A 179 -2.89 30.45 -6.40
CA LEU A 179 -2.27 29.49 -5.49
C LEU A 179 -2.61 29.78 -4.03
N GLU A 180 -2.73 31.04 -3.63
CA GLU A 180 -3.18 31.43 -2.28
C GLU A 180 -4.61 30.93 -2.01
N GLU A 181 -5.53 31.14 -2.96
CA GLU A 181 -6.90 30.62 -2.90
C GLU A 181 -6.91 29.09 -2.79
N ARG A 182 -6.14 28.38 -3.63
CA ARG A 182 -6.03 26.92 -3.58
C ARG A 182 -5.45 26.40 -2.26
N ILE A 183 -4.47 27.10 -1.68
CA ILE A 183 -3.91 26.75 -0.37
C ILE A 183 -4.97 26.90 0.72
N GLU A 184 -5.78 27.96 0.67
CA GLU A 184 -6.85 28.20 1.64
C GLU A 184 -7.97 27.17 1.53
N GLU A 185 -8.39 26.84 0.30
CA GLU A 185 -9.35 25.77 0.02
C GLU A 185 -8.86 24.41 0.55
N LYS A 186 -7.62 24.03 0.21
CA LYS A 186 -7.02 22.76 0.66
C LYS A 186 -6.79 22.73 2.17
N SER A 187 -6.40 23.86 2.77
CA SER A 187 -6.27 23.95 4.23
C SER A 187 -7.61 23.82 4.93
N SER A 188 -8.70 24.31 4.34
CA SER A 188 -10.05 24.17 4.86
C SER A 188 -10.55 22.74 4.69
N GLN A 189 -10.27 22.12 3.53
CA GLN A 189 -10.56 20.71 3.29
C GLN A 189 -9.86 19.80 4.32
N LEU A 190 -8.61 20.09 4.66
CA LEU A 190 -7.85 19.34 5.66
C LEU A 190 -8.45 19.45 7.08
N LYS A 191 -9.04 20.60 7.44
CA LYS A 191 -9.70 20.80 8.74
C LYS A 191 -11.02 20.01 8.86
N LEU A 192 -11.62 19.67 7.72
CA LEU A 192 -12.88 18.93 7.63
C LEU A 192 -12.70 17.40 7.54
N LEU A 193 -11.45 16.94 7.37
CA LEU A 193 -11.03 15.53 7.36
C LEU A 193 -10.49 15.10 8.73
#